data_AF-A0ABD0PBL0-F1
#
_entry.id   AF-A0ABD0PBL0-F1
#
_cell.length_a   1.000
_cell.length_b   1.000
_cell.length_c   1.000
_cell.angle_alpha   90.00
_cell.angle_beta   90.00
_cell.angle_gamma   90.00
#
_symmetry.space_group_name_H-M   'P 1'
#
loop_
_entity.id
_entity.type
_entity.pdbx_description
1 polymer ?
#
loop_
_entity_poly.entity_id
_entity_poly.type
_entity_poly.pdbx_seq_one_letter_code
_entity_poly.pdbx_strand_id
1 'polypeptide(L)'
;DLFHVEYGEVFNVPLPFFEDLILNQAAKAPVSKREAVLQALEVLPVAPPPPPRQLSEQEMQKLEEQEENTLRELRLFLRDVTNRLAQDKRFKAFTKPVDTEEVPDYTTVIKQPMDLSTVLSKIDLHKYETVAAYLQDVDLIWQNALEYNPDRDPS
;
A
#
# COMPACT_ATOMS: atom_id res chain seq x y z
N ASP A 1 -39.69 6.33 -16.99
CA ASP A 1 -40.42 6.84 -18.18
C ASP A 1 -39.52 7.66 -19.10
N LEU A 2 -38.52 7.05 -19.77
CA LEU A 2 -37.68 7.80 -20.72
C LEU A 2 -37.26 7.01 -21.97
N PHE A 3 -38.05 6.03 -22.41
CA PHE A 3 -37.85 5.40 -23.72
C PHE A 3 -39.20 4.94 -24.29
N HIS A 4 -39.94 5.87 -24.89
CA HIS A 4 -40.98 5.50 -25.86
C HIS A 4 -40.28 5.15 -27.17
N VAL A 5 -40.30 3.86 -27.51
CA VAL A 5 -39.85 3.38 -28.82
C VAL A 5 -41.00 3.61 -29.81
N GLU A 6 -41.07 4.82 -30.35
CA GLU A 6 -41.82 5.04 -31.60
C GLU A 6 -40.92 4.58 -32.74
N TYR A 7 -41.15 3.36 -33.24
CA TYR A 7 -40.58 2.96 -34.52
C TYR A 7 -41.15 3.89 -35.58
N GLY A 8 -40.28 4.72 -36.17
CA GLY A 8 -40.64 5.73 -37.15
C GLY A 8 -41.43 5.17 -38.35
N GLU A 9 -42.20 6.03 -38.98
CA GLU A 9 -43.04 5.69 -40.14
C GLU A 9 -42.23 5.00 -41.25
N VAL A 10 -42.60 3.76 -41.57
CA VAL A 10 -42.00 3.01 -42.68
C VAL A 10 -42.68 3.43 -43.98
N PHE A 11 -42.02 4.33 -44.73
CA PHE A 11 -42.48 4.71 -46.06
C PHE A 11 -42.02 3.69 -47.09
N ASN A 12 -42.98 2.99 -47.72
CA ASN A 12 -42.71 2.17 -48.89
C ASN A 12 -42.55 3.08 -50.12
N VAL A 13 -41.31 3.46 -50.39
CA VAL A 13 -40.97 4.28 -51.57
C VAL A 13 -40.84 3.35 -52.78
N PRO A 14 -41.63 3.53 -53.85
CA PRO A 14 -41.50 2.71 -55.04
C PRO A 14 -40.16 2.99 -55.74
N LEU A 15 -39.44 1.92 -56.10
CA LEU A 15 -38.32 1.98 -57.05
C LEU A 15 -38.87 2.55 -58.37
N PRO A 16 -38.26 3.61 -58.96
CA PRO A 16 -36.82 3.85 -59.01
C PRO A 16 -36.33 5.10 -58.25
N PHE A 17 -37.14 5.70 -57.38
CA PHE A 17 -36.87 7.07 -56.86
C PHE A 17 -35.50 7.22 -56.18
N PHE A 18 -35.03 6.21 -55.46
CA PHE A 18 -33.71 6.19 -54.81
C PHE A 18 -32.73 5.18 -55.40
N GLU A 19 -33.07 4.56 -56.53
CA GLU A 19 -32.25 3.50 -57.12
C GLU A 19 -30.84 3.99 -57.45
N ASP A 20 -30.74 5.20 -58.04
CA ASP A 20 -29.44 5.79 -58.35
C ASP A 20 -28.63 6.14 -57.09
N LEU A 21 -29.28 6.66 -56.05
CA LEU A 21 -28.59 7.02 -54.81
C LEU A 21 -28.05 5.75 -54.10
N ILE A 22 -28.87 4.71 -54.02
CA ILE A 22 -28.56 3.50 -53.24
C ILE A 22 -27.67 2.53 -54.03
N LEU A 23 -27.94 2.27 -55.31
CA LEU A 23 -27.18 1.29 -56.09
C LEU A 23 -25.97 1.91 -56.80
N ASN A 24 -26.05 3.17 -57.25
CA ASN A 24 -24.99 3.77 -58.07
C ASN A 24 -24.11 4.74 -57.27
N GLN A 25 -24.69 5.68 -56.51
CA GLN A 25 -23.91 6.71 -55.81
C GLN A 25 -23.24 6.17 -54.55
N ALA A 26 -23.93 5.36 -53.75
CA ALA A 26 -23.34 4.73 -52.57
C ALA A 26 -22.25 3.69 -52.92
N ALA A 27 -22.31 3.09 -54.11
CA ALA A 27 -21.30 2.16 -54.60
C ALA A 27 -20.04 2.84 -55.18
N LYS A 28 -20.07 4.16 -55.41
CA LYS A 28 -18.88 4.90 -55.86
C LYS A 28 -17.91 5.05 -54.70
N ALA A 29 -16.66 4.63 -54.91
CA ALA A 29 -15.60 4.83 -53.94
C ALA A 29 -15.45 6.34 -53.63
N PRO A 30 -15.31 6.72 -52.35
CA PRO A 30 -15.12 8.13 -51.99
C PRO A 30 -13.88 8.68 -52.69
N VAL A 31 -13.94 9.95 -53.10
CA VAL A 31 -12.83 10.63 -53.76
C VAL A 31 -11.60 10.52 -52.86
N SER A 32 -10.54 9.89 -53.37
CA SER A 32 -9.32 9.64 -52.61
C SER A 32 -8.62 10.97 -52.30
N LYS A 33 -8.78 11.46 -51.07
CA LYS A 33 -8.09 12.67 -50.58
C LYS A 33 -6.65 12.33 -50.18
N ARG A 34 -5.83 11.85 -51.11
CA ARG A 34 -4.40 11.55 -50.83
C ARG A 34 -3.67 12.75 -50.22
N GLU A 35 -4.03 13.98 -50.61
CA GLU A 35 -3.50 15.21 -49.99
C GLU A 35 -3.95 15.39 -48.53
N ALA A 36 -5.21 15.07 -48.18
CA ALA A 36 -5.67 15.13 -46.79
C ALA A 36 -5.04 14.03 -45.92
N VAL A 37 -4.76 12.86 -46.52
CA VAL A 37 -4.00 11.78 -45.85
C VAL A 37 -2.54 12.21 -45.64
N LEU A 38 -1.91 12.86 -46.61
CA LEU A 38 -0.56 13.42 -46.47
C LEU A 38 -0.48 14.55 -45.43
N GLN A 39 -1.50 15.41 -45.34
CA GLN A 39 -1.62 16.41 -44.27
C GLN A 39 -1.86 15.77 -42.90
N ALA A 40 -2.66 14.69 -42.82
CA ALA A 40 -2.90 13.98 -41.56
C ALA A 40 -1.70 13.10 -41.11
N LEU A 41 -0.71 12.88 -41.98
CA LEU A 41 0.56 12.24 -41.67
C LEU A 41 1.59 13.22 -41.08
N GLU A 42 1.25 14.51 -40.94
CA GLU A 42 2.07 15.46 -40.22
C GLU A 42 2.12 15.05 -38.75
N VAL A 43 3.25 14.45 -38.33
CA VAL A 43 3.46 13.97 -36.97
C VAL A 43 3.44 15.17 -36.04
N LEU A 44 2.33 15.33 -35.30
CA LEU A 44 2.22 16.36 -34.29
C LEU A 44 3.30 16.15 -33.22
N PRO A 45 3.97 17.22 -32.76
CA PRO A 45 4.94 17.10 -31.69
C PRO A 45 4.26 16.56 -30.44
N VAL A 46 4.86 15.53 -29.82
CA VAL A 46 4.37 14.94 -28.57
C VAL A 46 4.32 16.04 -27.51
N ALA A 47 3.14 16.26 -26.94
CA ALA A 47 2.97 17.25 -25.89
C ALA A 47 3.93 16.95 -24.73
N PRO A 48 4.62 17.97 -24.17
CA PRO A 48 5.41 17.76 -22.98
C PRO A 48 4.53 17.19 -21.86
N PRO A 49 5.01 16.21 -21.08
CA PRO A 49 4.21 15.60 -20.02
C PRO A 49 3.76 16.69 -19.05
N PRO A 50 2.51 16.62 -18.54
CA PRO A 50 2.05 17.57 -17.54
C PRO A 50 2.99 17.53 -16.33
N PRO A 51 3.19 18.67 -15.64
CA PRO A 51 3.99 18.68 -14.44
C PRO A 51 3.44 17.66 -13.42
N PRO A 52 4.30 17.01 -12.62
CA PRO A 52 3.85 16.11 -11.57
C PRO A 52 2.82 16.81 -10.69
N ARG A 53 1.71 16.13 -10.40
CA ARG A 53 0.69 16.66 -9.49
C ARG A 53 1.35 16.97 -8.15
N GLN A 54 1.23 18.22 -7.71
CA GLN A 54 1.61 18.64 -6.36
C GLN A 54 0.37 18.54 -5.46
N LEU A 55 0.54 17.99 -4.26
CA LEU A 55 -0.53 17.95 -3.27
C LEU A 55 -0.78 19.35 -2.73
N SER A 56 -2.05 19.71 -2.55
CA SER A 56 -2.44 20.91 -1.81
C SER A 56 -2.12 20.73 -0.31
N GLU A 57 -1.98 21.84 0.41
CA GLU A 57 -1.76 21.81 1.87
C GLU A 57 -2.84 21.00 2.60
N GLN A 58 -4.10 21.08 2.15
CA GLN A 58 -5.21 20.32 2.71
C GLN A 58 -5.09 18.81 2.47
N GLU A 59 -4.58 18.39 1.30
CA GLU A 59 -4.34 16.97 1.02
C GLU A 59 -3.18 16.44 1.85
N MET A 60 -2.13 17.25 2.06
CA MET A 60 -0.98 16.89 2.87
C MET A 60 -1.38 16.70 4.35
N GLN A 61 -2.15 17.63 4.92
CA GLN A 61 -2.66 17.51 6.29
C GLN A 61 -3.53 16.25 6.49
N LYS A 62 -4.39 15.92 5.52
CA LYS A 62 -5.20 14.70 5.57
C LYS A 62 -4.35 13.43 5.54
N LEU A 63 -3.27 13.45 4.75
CA LEU A 63 -2.36 12.31 4.65
C LEU A 63 -1.60 12.11 5.97
N GLU A 64 -1.12 13.19 6.58
CA GLU A 64 -0.46 13.16 7.90
C GLU A 64 -1.40 12.66 9.00
N GLU A 65 -2.65 13.13 9.02
CA GLU A 65 -3.66 12.64 9.97
C GLU A 65 -3.96 11.15 9.77
N GLN A 66 -4.08 10.71 8.51
CA GLN A 66 -4.29 9.30 8.19
C GLN A 66 -3.09 8.45 8.63
N GLU A 67 -1.87 8.91 8.37
CA GLU A 67 -0.64 8.23 8.80
C GLU A 67 -0.59 8.10 10.33
N GLU A 68 -0.82 9.19 11.07
CA GLU A 68 -0.87 9.16 12.54
C GLU A 68 -1.95 8.22 13.09
N ASN A 69 -3.13 8.19 12.46
CA ASN A 69 -4.18 7.24 12.82
C ASN A 69 -3.73 5.79 12.63
N THR A 70 -3.09 5.47 11.49
CA THR A 70 -2.58 4.11 11.25
C THR A 70 -1.46 3.72 12.21
N LEU A 71 -0.53 4.65 12.52
CA LEU A 71 0.53 4.41 13.49
C LEU A 71 -0.02 4.26 14.91
N ARG A 72 -1.11 4.96 15.26
CA ARG A 72 -1.79 4.79 16.53
C ARG A 72 -2.41 3.40 16.66
N GLU A 73 -3.08 2.92 15.64
CA GLU A 73 -3.64 1.55 15.60
C GLU A 73 -2.52 0.51 15.73
N LEU A 74 -1.41 0.69 15.02
CA LEU A 74 -0.22 -0.15 15.15
C LEU A 74 0.27 -0.18 16.61
N ARG A 75 0.45 0.97 17.25
CA ARG A 75 0.91 1.05 18.65
C ARG A 75 -0.04 0.32 19.61
N LEU A 76 -1.35 0.44 19.43
CA LEU A 76 -2.34 -0.27 20.24
C LEU A 76 -2.24 -1.79 20.07
N PHE A 77 -2.11 -2.24 18.82
CA PHE A 77 -1.93 -3.66 18.51
C PHE A 77 -0.64 -4.23 19.12
N LEU A 78 0.50 -3.57 18.91
CA LEU A 78 1.78 -4.01 19.47
C LEU A 78 1.76 -4.05 20.99
N ARG A 79 1.10 -3.09 21.65
CA ARG A 79 0.94 -3.06 23.10
C ARG A 79 0.10 -4.24 23.60
N ASP A 80 -1.01 -4.56 22.94
CA ASP A 80 -1.85 -5.71 23.31
C ASP A 80 -1.08 -7.02 23.22
N VAL A 81 -0.38 -7.25 22.10
CA VAL A 81 0.46 -8.44 21.90
C VAL A 81 1.54 -8.54 22.98
N THR A 82 2.27 -7.45 23.23
CA THR A 82 3.36 -7.43 24.23
C THR A 82 2.85 -7.64 25.65
N ASN A 83 1.68 -7.08 26.00
CA ASN A 83 1.06 -7.31 27.29
C ASN A 83 0.65 -8.77 27.50
N ARG A 84 0.11 -9.43 26.46
CA ARG A 84 -0.23 -10.86 26.52
C ARG A 84 0.99 -11.72 26.76
N LEU A 85 2.12 -11.40 26.11
CA LEU A 85 3.40 -12.07 26.35
C LEU A 85 3.88 -11.86 27.79
N ALA A 86 3.82 -10.61 28.29
CA ALA A 86 4.29 -10.27 29.63
C ALA A 86 3.45 -10.88 30.76
N GLN A 87 2.17 -11.16 30.52
CA GLN A 87 1.26 -11.79 31.50
C GLN A 87 1.41 -13.31 31.58
N ASP A 88 1.95 -13.95 30.55
CA ASP A 88 2.19 -15.39 30.55
C ASP A 88 3.36 -15.73 31.49
N LYS A 89 3.09 -16.56 32.49
CA LYS A 89 4.08 -16.98 33.49
C LYS A 89 5.31 -17.65 32.87
N ARG A 90 5.17 -18.29 31.70
CA ARG A 90 6.26 -18.94 30.97
C ARG A 90 7.32 -17.95 30.50
N PHE A 91 6.95 -16.69 30.28
CA PHE A 91 7.83 -15.65 29.78
C PHE A 91 8.29 -14.67 30.85
N LYS A 92 8.07 -14.98 32.14
CA LYS A 92 8.40 -14.09 33.27
C LYS A 92 9.86 -13.62 33.25
N ALA A 93 10.79 -14.49 32.86
CA ALA A 93 12.23 -14.17 32.76
C ALA A 93 12.54 -13.06 31.75
N PHE A 94 11.68 -12.84 30.75
CA PHE A 94 11.86 -11.84 29.70
C PHE A 94 11.09 -10.54 29.95
N THR A 95 10.38 -10.43 31.09
CA THR A 95 9.52 -9.27 31.38
C THR A 95 10.29 -8.02 31.80
N LYS A 96 11.52 -8.17 32.27
CA LYS A 96 12.40 -7.11 32.75
C LYS A 96 13.82 -7.34 32.23
N PRO A 97 14.67 -6.29 32.21
CA PRO A 97 16.10 -6.46 31.92
C PRO A 97 16.73 -7.46 32.89
N VAL A 98 17.74 -8.19 32.40
CA VAL A 98 18.58 -9.05 33.24
C VAL A 98 19.30 -8.19 34.27
N ASP A 99 19.24 -8.61 35.54
CA ASP A 99 19.92 -7.92 36.62
C ASP A 99 21.42 -8.22 36.57
N THR A 100 22.23 -7.18 36.33
CA THR A 100 23.68 -7.30 36.25
C THR A 100 24.35 -7.50 37.61
N GLU A 101 23.64 -7.25 38.72
CA GLU A 101 24.14 -7.61 40.05
C GLU A 101 24.05 -9.12 40.28
N GLU A 102 22.99 -9.76 39.78
CA GLU A 102 22.83 -11.22 39.82
C GLU A 102 23.66 -11.94 38.74
N VAL A 103 23.79 -11.32 37.55
CA VAL A 103 24.49 -11.88 36.39
C VAL A 103 25.53 -10.88 35.84
N PRO A 104 26.71 -10.76 36.48
CA PRO A 104 27.67 -9.69 36.17
C PRO A 104 28.32 -9.79 34.78
N ASP A 105 28.42 -10.99 34.23
CA ASP A 105 29.03 -11.24 32.92
C ASP A 105 28.05 -11.05 31.76
N TYR A 106 26.75 -10.86 32.02
CA TYR A 106 25.72 -10.76 30.98
C TYR A 106 26.02 -9.69 29.94
N THR A 107 26.41 -8.48 30.39
CA THR A 107 26.75 -7.36 29.50
C THR A 107 28.07 -7.54 28.75
N THR A 108 28.91 -8.49 29.18
CA THR A 108 30.14 -8.82 28.49
C THR A 108 29.89 -9.77 27.32
N VAL A 109 28.93 -10.69 27.48
CA VAL A 109 28.51 -11.65 26.45
C VAL A 109 27.52 -10.99 25.49
N ILE A 110 26.39 -10.50 26.00
CA ILE A 110 25.31 -9.91 25.22
C ILE A 110 25.54 -8.43 24.97
N LYS A 111 25.66 -8.04 23.70
CA LYS A 111 25.98 -6.67 23.27
C LYS A 111 24.77 -5.74 23.26
N GLN A 112 23.60 -6.28 22.97
CA GLN A 112 22.36 -5.52 22.87
C GLN A 112 21.28 -6.20 23.70
N PRO A 113 21.23 -5.96 25.03
CA PRO A 113 20.17 -6.46 25.88
C PRO A 113 18.79 -5.98 25.41
N MET A 114 17.78 -6.84 25.52
CA MET A 114 16.39 -6.52 25.20
C MET A 114 15.45 -7.30 26.11
N ASP A 115 14.29 -6.73 26.40
CA ASP A 115 13.25 -7.30 27.26
C ASP A 115 11.87 -6.68 26.95
N LEU A 116 10.79 -7.31 27.43
CA LEU A 116 9.43 -6.88 27.11
C LEU A 116 9.07 -5.51 27.71
N SER A 117 9.66 -5.10 28.84
CA SER A 117 9.42 -3.75 29.40
C SER A 117 10.10 -2.66 28.58
N THR A 118 11.28 -2.95 28.03
CA THR A 118 11.94 -2.06 27.06
C THR A 118 11.15 -2.00 25.75
N VAL A 119 10.61 -3.12 25.26
CA VAL A 119 9.73 -3.13 24.08
C VAL A 119 8.48 -2.28 24.31
N LEU A 120 7.81 -2.41 25.46
CA LEU A 120 6.67 -1.56 25.83
C LEU A 120 7.06 -0.07 25.85
N SER A 121 8.21 0.25 26.43
CA SER A 121 8.72 1.63 26.46
C SER A 121 8.97 2.18 25.06
N LYS A 122 9.53 1.36 24.15
CA LYS A 122 9.73 1.74 22.74
C LYS A 122 8.42 1.96 21.98
N ILE A 123 7.36 1.21 22.31
CA ILE A 123 6.01 1.46 21.76
C ILE A 123 5.50 2.83 22.23
N ASP A 124 5.60 3.11 23.53
CA ASP A 124 5.13 4.38 24.13
C ASP A 124 5.93 5.59 23.63
N LEU A 125 7.21 5.40 23.29
CA LEU A 125 8.09 6.41 22.69
C LEU A 125 7.99 6.48 21.16
N HIS A 126 7.01 5.81 20.55
CA HIS A 126 6.74 5.80 19.11
C HIS A 126 7.94 5.37 18.25
N LYS A 127 8.73 4.39 18.73
CA LYS A 127 9.95 3.92 18.04
C LYS A 127 9.70 2.87 16.97
N TYR A 128 8.47 2.38 16.82
CA TYR A 128 8.10 1.37 15.83
C TYR A 128 7.17 1.96 14.79
N GLU A 129 7.71 2.20 13.60
CA GLU A 129 6.95 2.57 12.39
C GLU A 129 6.39 1.34 11.68
N THR A 130 6.98 0.17 11.91
CA THR A 130 6.59 -1.08 11.26
C THR A 130 6.59 -2.25 12.25
N VAL A 131 5.78 -3.27 11.95
CA VAL A 131 5.80 -4.55 12.68
C VAL A 131 7.17 -5.23 12.56
N ALA A 132 7.87 -5.05 11.44
CA ALA A 132 9.21 -5.63 11.24
C ALA A 132 10.22 -5.07 12.26
N ALA A 133 10.20 -3.76 12.53
CA ALA A 133 11.05 -3.16 13.56
C ALA A 133 10.72 -3.68 14.97
N TYR A 134 9.44 -3.91 15.27
CA TYR A 134 9.02 -4.55 16.52
C TYR A 134 9.52 -6.00 16.64
N LEU A 135 9.37 -6.79 15.57
CA LEU A 135 9.80 -8.20 15.56
C LEU A 135 11.32 -8.33 15.74
N GLN A 136 12.10 -7.40 15.21
CA GLN A 136 13.55 -7.41 15.43
C GLN A 136 13.92 -7.40 16.92
N ASP A 137 13.26 -6.59 17.74
CA ASP A 137 13.52 -6.58 19.18
C ASP A 137 12.97 -7.82 19.89
N VAL A 138 11.81 -8.34 19.47
CA VAL A 138 11.26 -9.58 20.03
C VAL A 138 12.15 -10.78 19.72
N ASP A 139 12.64 -10.88 18.48
CA ASP A 139 13.60 -11.91 18.05
C ASP A 139 14.94 -11.76 18.79
N LEU A 140 15.37 -10.52 19.05
CA LEU A 140 16.59 -10.24 19.81
C LEU A 140 16.51 -10.78 21.25
N ILE A 141 15.35 -10.70 21.92
CA ILE A 141 15.16 -11.32 23.25
C ILE A 141 15.47 -12.81 23.20
N TRP A 142 14.91 -13.51 22.19
CA TRP A 142 15.11 -14.95 22.01
C TRP A 142 16.55 -15.29 21.62
N GLN A 143 17.14 -14.54 20.70
CA GLN A 143 18.52 -14.73 20.25
C GLN A 143 19.52 -14.54 21.40
N ASN A 144 19.35 -13.48 22.19
CA ASN A 144 20.18 -13.22 23.37
C ASN A 144 20.05 -14.35 24.40
N ALA A 145 18.85 -14.89 24.58
CA ALA A 145 18.63 -16.01 25.49
C ALA A 145 19.36 -17.28 25.03
N LEU A 146 19.34 -17.58 23.73
CA LEU A 146 20.08 -18.71 23.16
C LEU A 146 21.59 -18.51 23.17
N GLU A 147 22.06 -17.29 22.91
CA GLU A 147 23.48 -16.96 22.89
C GLU A 147 24.09 -17.02 24.29
N TYR A 148 23.39 -16.50 25.30
CA TYR A 148 23.87 -16.54 26.68
C TYR A 148 23.70 -17.92 27.33
N ASN A 149 22.64 -18.66 26.98
CA ASN A 149 22.35 -19.98 27.55
C ASN A 149 22.44 -21.10 26.47
N PRO A 150 23.64 -21.42 25.96
CA PRO A 150 23.82 -22.42 24.90
C PRO A 150 23.64 -23.87 25.40
N ASP A 151 23.82 -24.10 26.70
CA ASP A 151 23.71 -25.43 27.30
C ASP A 151 22.24 -25.79 27.59
N ARG A 152 21.77 -26.84 26.93
CA ARG A 152 20.41 -27.40 27.08
C ARG A 152 20.23 -28.21 28.37
N ASP A 153 20.80 -27.80 29.51
CA ASP A 153 20.59 -28.55 30.75
C ASP A 153 19.46 -27.91 31.58
N PRO A 154 18.33 -28.60 31.79
CA PRO A 154 17.28 -28.11 32.67
C PRO A 154 17.72 -28.36 34.12
N SER A 155 18.36 -27.37 34.73
CA SER A 155 18.49 -27.30 36.20
C SER A 155 17.14 -26.99 36.85
#